data_AF-A0AAN7Y6K1-F1
#
_entry.id   AF-A0AAN7Y6K1-F1
#
_cell.length_a   1.000
_cell.length_b   1.000
_cell.length_c   1.000
_cell.angle_alpha   90.00
_cell.angle_beta   90.00
_cell.angle_gamma   90.00
#
_symmetry.space_group_name_H-M   'P 1'
#
loop_
_entity.id
_entity.type
_entity.pdbx_description
1 polymer ?
#
loop_
_entity_poly.entity_id
_entity_poly.type
_entity_poly.pdbx_seq_one_letter_code
_entity_poly.pdbx_strand_id
1 'polypeptide(L)'
;MSISSKETSLKYLSQTIDLAKKSPPKSTNFRVGCVIVSFSSVNPAGTILSTGYTLELPGNTHAEQCALTKLADNFAITEPEIFTLLPSEAHTTLYTSLEPCNLRLSGNLPCVQRIIATRHNDSGIQKVVFGAKEPSTFVKDSQSCKALTEAGIEWEYLPDLEEEILKVAMEGHDKKDVEAEQQQKQQQGGIQPRGGVNKILGVMQSARDAKEERTKAENGNVEAHGSSSNRQTQAGDGTHLQESSAPRNPKKRMMEAPPGGEDA
;
A
#
# COMPACT_ATOMS: atom_id res chain seq x y z
N MET A 1 -19.26 -31.91 -12.45
CA MET A 1 -20.15 -30.76 -12.16
C MET A 1 -19.28 -29.51 -12.26
N SER A 2 -19.63 -28.55 -13.10
CA SER A 2 -18.93 -27.27 -13.15
C SER A 2 -19.27 -26.52 -11.86
N ILE A 3 -18.28 -26.27 -11.00
CA ILE A 3 -18.45 -25.44 -9.81
C ILE A 3 -18.68 -24.00 -10.32
N SER A 4 -19.69 -23.31 -9.78
CA SER A 4 -19.95 -21.91 -10.15
C SER A 4 -18.84 -20.99 -9.61
N SER A 5 -18.60 -19.85 -10.26
CA SER A 5 -17.62 -18.86 -9.79
C SER A 5 -17.90 -18.40 -8.36
N LYS A 6 -19.18 -18.26 -7.99
CA LYS A 6 -19.60 -17.92 -6.63
C LYS A 6 -19.25 -19.02 -5.62
N GLU A 7 -19.53 -20.29 -5.91
CA GLU A 7 -19.17 -21.41 -5.01
C GLU A 7 -17.65 -21.50 -4.79
N THR A 8 -16.86 -21.30 -5.85
CA THR A 8 -15.39 -21.23 -5.74
C THR A 8 -14.95 -20.08 -4.82
N SER A 9 -15.54 -18.90 -4.97
CA SER A 9 -15.25 -17.76 -4.09
C SER A 9 -15.65 -18.01 -2.64
N LEU A 10 -16.81 -18.61 -2.39
CA LEU A 10 -17.25 -18.97 -1.04
C LEU A 10 -16.34 -20.02 -0.39
N LYS A 11 -15.82 -20.97 -1.16
CA LYS A 11 -14.83 -21.93 -0.67
C LYS A 11 -13.57 -21.22 -0.18
N TYR A 12 -13.04 -20.26 -0.93
CA TYR A 12 -11.85 -19.51 -0.52
C TYR A 12 -12.12 -18.53 0.63
N LEU A 13 -13.30 -17.89 0.68
CA LEU A 13 -13.70 -17.10 1.85
C LEU A 13 -13.89 -17.96 3.11
N SER A 14 -14.41 -19.18 3.00
CA SER A 14 -14.45 -20.10 4.14
C SER A 14 -13.04 -20.43 4.65
N GLN A 15 -12.06 -20.62 3.75
CA GLN A 15 -10.66 -20.81 4.15
C GLN A 15 -10.04 -19.57 4.83
N THR A 16 -10.46 -18.36 4.46
CA THR A 16 -9.96 -17.15 5.14
C THR A 16 -10.44 -17.09 6.59
N ILE A 17 -11.64 -17.60 6.89
CA ILE A 17 -12.15 -17.72 8.27
C ILE A 17 -11.28 -18.72 9.06
N ASP A 18 -10.96 -19.87 8.48
CA ASP A 18 -10.10 -20.88 9.14
C ASP A 18 -8.68 -20.35 9.41
N LEU A 19 -8.16 -19.50 8.51
CA LEU A 19 -6.90 -18.79 8.74
C LEU A 19 -7.02 -17.73 9.85
N ALA A 20 -8.10 -16.94 9.87
CA ALA A 20 -8.35 -15.95 10.92
C ALA A 20 -8.40 -16.59 12.32
N LYS A 21 -8.96 -17.81 12.42
CA LYS A 21 -8.99 -18.62 13.66
C LYS A 21 -7.58 -18.99 14.17
N LYS A 22 -6.51 -18.82 13.39
CA LYS A 22 -5.12 -19.04 13.85
C LYS A 22 -4.50 -17.82 14.53
N SER A 23 -4.97 -16.61 14.27
CA SER A 23 -4.54 -15.41 15.01
C SER A 23 -4.99 -15.51 16.47
N PRO A 24 -4.20 -15.14 17.48
CA PRO A 24 -4.70 -15.05 18.85
C PRO A 24 -5.80 -13.97 18.96
N PRO A 25 -6.85 -14.18 19.77
CA PRO A 25 -7.85 -13.14 20.05
C PRO A 25 -7.22 -12.01 20.85
N LYS A 26 -7.48 -10.76 20.43
CA LYS A 26 -6.98 -9.54 21.06
C LYS A 26 -8.02 -8.43 20.94
N SER A 27 -8.05 -7.52 21.91
CA SER A 27 -8.93 -6.35 21.87
C SER A 27 -8.46 -5.25 20.90
N THR A 28 -7.22 -5.33 20.43
CA THR A 28 -6.58 -4.29 19.61
C THR A 28 -6.47 -4.65 18.12
N ASN A 29 -6.84 -5.87 17.74
CA ASN A 29 -6.63 -6.37 16.38
C ASN A 29 -7.78 -7.28 15.96
N PHE A 30 -8.38 -6.99 14.81
CA PHE A 30 -9.27 -7.94 14.17
C PHE A 30 -8.54 -9.19 13.70
N ARG A 31 -9.19 -10.34 13.88
CA ARG A 31 -8.70 -11.61 13.35
C ARG A 31 -9.14 -11.72 11.89
N VAL A 32 -8.18 -11.63 10.98
CA VAL A 32 -8.41 -11.63 9.54
C VAL A 32 -7.60 -12.76 8.93
N GLY A 33 -8.14 -13.38 7.88
CA GLY A 33 -7.40 -14.32 7.05
C GLY A 33 -7.41 -13.88 5.59
N CYS A 34 -6.39 -14.32 4.85
CA CYS A 34 -6.18 -13.97 3.45
C CYS A 34 -5.65 -15.18 2.66
N VAL A 35 -6.11 -15.34 1.41
CA VAL A 35 -5.67 -16.38 0.47
C VAL A 35 -5.45 -15.73 -0.89
N ILE A 36 -4.29 -15.96 -1.50
CA ILE A 36 -3.96 -15.52 -2.87
C ILE A 36 -4.06 -16.74 -3.78
N VAL A 37 -4.88 -16.66 -4.82
CA VAL A 37 -5.19 -17.78 -5.73
C VAL A 37 -4.94 -17.36 -7.17
N SER A 38 -4.21 -18.19 -7.92
CA SER A 38 -4.13 -18.07 -9.38
C SER A 38 -5.17 -18.98 -10.04
N PHE A 39 -5.84 -18.46 -11.05
CA PHE A 39 -6.79 -19.20 -11.88
C PHE A 39 -6.28 -19.30 -13.32
N SER A 40 -6.64 -20.37 -14.01
CA SER A 40 -6.40 -20.49 -15.44
C SER A 40 -7.50 -21.29 -16.11
N SER A 41 -7.60 -21.19 -17.43
CA SER A 41 -8.59 -21.95 -18.21
C SER A 41 -8.46 -23.47 -18.01
N VAL A 42 -7.27 -23.95 -17.65
CA VAL A 42 -7.02 -25.39 -17.37
C VAL A 42 -7.20 -25.75 -15.89
N ASN A 43 -7.17 -24.76 -14.98
CA ASN A 43 -7.46 -24.95 -13.56
C ASN A 43 -8.51 -23.94 -13.04
N PRO A 44 -9.80 -24.17 -13.34
CA PRO A 44 -10.88 -23.29 -12.87
C PRO A 44 -11.10 -23.37 -11.35
N ALA A 45 -10.58 -24.41 -10.68
CA ALA A 45 -10.63 -24.51 -9.22
C ALA A 45 -9.62 -23.58 -8.53
N GLY A 46 -8.58 -23.14 -9.26
CA GLY A 46 -7.52 -22.28 -8.77
C GLY A 46 -6.40 -23.01 -8.03
N THR A 47 -5.24 -22.38 -7.96
CA THR A 47 -4.06 -22.80 -7.21
C THR A 47 -3.73 -21.74 -6.17
N ILE A 48 -3.69 -22.13 -4.89
CA ILE A 48 -3.27 -21.22 -3.80
C ILE A 48 -1.78 -20.96 -3.94
N LEU A 49 -1.41 -19.68 -4.06
CA LEU A 49 -0.03 -19.21 -4.16
C LEU A 49 0.55 -18.88 -2.78
N SER A 50 -0.27 -18.26 -1.93
CA SER A 50 0.11 -17.87 -0.56
C SER A 50 -1.14 -17.69 0.29
N THR A 51 -0.97 -17.74 1.60
CA THR A 51 -2.02 -17.50 2.59
C THR A 51 -1.52 -16.51 3.63
N GLY A 52 -2.39 -15.93 4.44
CA GLY A 52 -2.01 -15.01 5.50
C GLY A 52 -3.05 -14.99 6.62
N TYR A 53 -2.65 -14.71 7.85
CA TYR A 53 -3.57 -14.30 8.91
C TYR A 53 -2.98 -13.17 9.76
N THR A 54 -3.84 -12.43 10.47
CA THR A 54 -3.41 -11.34 11.36
C THR A 54 -2.33 -11.82 12.32
N LEU A 55 -1.24 -11.06 12.45
CA LEU A 55 -0.09 -11.37 13.32
C LEU A 55 0.63 -12.70 13.01
N GLU A 56 0.49 -13.26 11.81
CA GLU A 56 1.26 -14.43 11.41
C GLU A 56 2.75 -14.11 11.32
N LEU A 57 3.11 -12.95 10.76
CA LEU A 57 4.48 -12.46 10.72
C LEU A 57 4.75 -11.49 11.89
N PRO A 58 6.00 -11.36 12.36
CA PRO A 58 6.36 -10.45 13.45
C PRO A 58 5.89 -9.00 13.24
N GLY A 59 5.52 -8.34 14.34
CA GLY A 59 5.03 -6.97 14.35
C GLY A 59 3.50 -6.87 14.25
N ASN A 60 3.00 -5.65 14.05
CA ASN A 60 1.56 -5.41 13.86
C ASN A 60 1.21 -5.65 12.38
N THR A 61 1.10 -6.90 11.96
CA THR A 61 0.87 -7.28 10.56
C THR A 61 -0.59 -7.68 10.31
N HIS A 62 -1.12 -7.25 9.17
CA HIS A 62 -2.45 -7.67 8.70
C HIS A 62 -2.33 -8.95 7.85
N ALA A 63 -3.44 -9.64 7.63
CA ALA A 63 -3.47 -10.90 6.89
C ALA A 63 -2.98 -10.74 5.45
N GLU A 64 -3.40 -9.69 4.74
CA GLU A 64 -3.02 -9.41 3.35
C GLU A 64 -1.53 -9.06 3.25
N GLN A 65 -1.01 -8.30 4.22
CA GLN A 65 0.43 -8.07 4.35
C GLN A 65 1.17 -9.39 4.52
N CYS A 66 0.74 -10.27 5.45
CA CYS A 66 1.40 -11.56 5.66
C CYS A 66 1.39 -12.43 4.40
N ALA A 67 0.27 -12.48 3.67
CA ALA A 67 0.16 -13.26 2.45
C ALA A 67 1.09 -12.76 1.34
N LEU A 68 1.15 -11.44 1.13
CA LEU A 68 2.01 -10.81 0.13
C LEU A 68 3.49 -10.93 0.48
N THR A 69 3.87 -10.64 1.73
CA THR A 69 5.26 -10.79 2.20
C THR A 69 5.76 -12.22 2.00
N LYS A 70 4.98 -13.23 2.44
CA LYS A 70 5.37 -14.64 2.24
C LYS A 70 5.43 -15.04 0.78
N LEU A 71 4.54 -14.51 -0.06
CA LEU A 71 4.59 -14.77 -1.50
C LEU A 71 5.90 -14.23 -2.10
N ALA A 72 6.28 -13.01 -1.77
CA ALA A 72 7.53 -12.42 -2.22
C ALA A 72 8.76 -13.20 -1.70
N ASP A 73 8.78 -13.52 -0.41
CA ASP A 73 9.88 -14.24 0.25
C ASP A 73 10.10 -15.64 -0.35
N ASN A 74 9.02 -16.36 -0.68
CA ASN A 74 9.10 -17.69 -1.30
C ASN A 74 9.85 -17.69 -2.65
N PHE A 75 9.91 -16.54 -3.32
CA PHE A 75 10.59 -16.37 -4.59
C PHE A 75 11.82 -15.44 -4.49
N ALA A 76 12.23 -15.07 -3.28
CA ALA A 76 13.34 -14.16 -3.00
C ALA A 76 13.26 -12.82 -3.75
N ILE A 77 12.05 -12.27 -3.83
CA ILE A 77 11.78 -10.93 -4.40
C ILE A 77 11.14 -10.03 -3.35
N THR A 78 10.95 -8.75 -3.68
CA THR A 78 10.21 -7.80 -2.84
C THR A 78 8.72 -7.76 -3.18
N GLU A 79 7.88 -7.26 -2.26
CA GLU A 79 6.42 -7.13 -2.52
C GLU A 79 6.10 -6.35 -3.81
N PRO A 80 6.75 -5.22 -4.13
CA PRO A 80 6.52 -4.51 -5.39
C PRO A 80 6.92 -5.30 -6.65
N GLU A 81 7.74 -6.35 -6.53
CA GLU A 81 8.17 -7.19 -7.66
C GLU A 81 7.22 -8.38 -7.88
N ILE A 82 6.20 -8.58 -7.04
CA ILE A 82 5.23 -9.68 -7.15
C ILE A 82 4.57 -9.74 -8.54
N PHE A 83 4.43 -8.61 -9.25
CA PHE A 83 3.90 -8.60 -10.63
C PHE A 83 4.66 -9.56 -11.56
N THR A 84 5.95 -9.81 -11.32
CA THR A 84 6.77 -10.73 -12.12
C THR A 84 6.33 -12.19 -11.99
N LEU A 85 5.64 -12.54 -10.91
CA LEU A 85 5.10 -13.88 -10.64
C LEU A 85 3.65 -14.04 -11.08
N LEU A 86 2.94 -12.93 -11.31
CA LEU A 86 1.51 -12.88 -11.54
C LEU A 86 1.20 -12.35 -12.94
N PRO A 87 1.49 -13.11 -14.00
CA PRO A 87 1.17 -12.70 -15.37
C PRO A 87 -0.35 -12.55 -15.53
N SER A 88 -0.78 -11.77 -16.53
CA SER A 88 -2.20 -11.42 -16.71
C SER A 88 -3.10 -12.65 -16.92
N GLU A 89 -2.58 -13.70 -17.55
CA GLU A 89 -3.28 -14.97 -17.82
C GLU A 89 -3.53 -15.80 -16.57
N ALA A 90 -2.82 -15.51 -15.46
CA ALA A 90 -2.97 -16.20 -14.19
C ALA A 90 -4.20 -15.75 -13.38
N HIS A 91 -4.94 -14.73 -13.86
CA HIS A 91 -6.18 -14.21 -13.28
C HIS A 91 -6.18 -14.17 -11.75
N THR A 92 -5.10 -13.65 -11.17
CA THR A 92 -4.84 -13.79 -9.73
C THR A 92 -5.87 -13.04 -8.91
N THR A 93 -6.51 -13.75 -7.98
CA THR A 93 -7.51 -13.20 -7.05
C THR A 93 -7.01 -13.28 -5.62
N LEU A 94 -7.17 -12.19 -4.87
CA LEU A 94 -6.96 -12.16 -3.44
C LEU A 94 -8.31 -12.27 -2.72
N TYR A 95 -8.44 -13.27 -1.87
CA TYR A 95 -9.57 -13.44 -0.97
C TYR A 95 -9.16 -12.99 0.44
N THR A 96 -9.96 -12.14 1.08
CA THR A 96 -9.74 -11.71 2.47
C THR A 96 -11.05 -11.76 3.24
N SER A 97 -11.02 -12.11 4.52
CA SER A 97 -12.25 -12.20 5.32
C SER A 97 -12.89 -10.82 5.48
N LEU A 98 -12.10 -9.79 5.80
CA LEU A 98 -12.56 -8.40 5.89
C LEU A 98 -12.12 -7.57 4.68
N GLU A 99 -12.93 -6.56 4.34
CA GLU A 99 -12.56 -5.49 3.40
C GLU A 99 -11.14 -4.97 3.70
N PRO A 100 -10.23 -4.92 2.71
CA PRO A 100 -8.85 -4.49 2.95
C PRO A 100 -8.81 -3.04 3.40
N CYS A 101 -8.04 -2.74 4.43
CA CYS A 101 -8.04 -1.40 5.01
C CYS A 101 -7.44 -0.34 4.05
N ASN A 102 -8.06 0.85 4.04
CA ASN A 102 -7.53 2.04 3.36
C ASN A 102 -6.72 2.96 4.29
N LEU A 103 -6.80 2.74 5.61
CA LEU A 103 -6.06 3.51 6.62
C LEU A 103 -5.54 2.57 7.71
N ARG A 104 -4.36 2.88 8.23
CA ARG A 104 -3.81 2.21 9.41
C ARG A 104 -3.35 3.22 10.44
N LEU A 105 -3.95 3.16 11.63
CA LEU A 105 -3.56 4.02 12.76
C LEU A 105 -2.11 3.78 13.21
N SER A 106 -1.57 2.60 12.94
CA SER A 106 -0.16 2.26 13.18
C SER A 106 0.83 3.00 12.27
N GLY A 107 0.37 3.69 11.22
CA GLY A 107 1.23 4.33 10.22
C GLY A 107 1.81 3.39 9.15
N ASN A 108 1.73 2.08 9.35
CA ASN A 108 2.07 1.08 8.32
C ASN A 108 1.28 1.28 7.02
N LEU A 109 1.86 0.88 5.89
CA LEU A 109 1.20 0.92 4.58
C LEU A 109 -0.16 0.17 4.61
N PRO A 110 -1.28 0.81 4.22
CA PRO A 110 -2.60 0.18 4.18
C PRO A 110 -2.67 -1.02 3.23
N CYS A 111 -3.53 -1.99 3.53
CA CYS A 111 -3.65 -3.22 2.76
C CYS A 111 -4.06 -2.95 1.31
N VAL A 112 -5.00 -2.00 1.08
CA VAL A 112 -5.40 -1.65 -0.29
C VAL A 112 -4.22 -1.13 -1.12
N GLN A 113 -3.34 -0.32 -0.52
CA GLN A 113 -2.16 0.21 -1.20
C GLN A 113 -1.11 -0.87 -1.47
N ARG A 114 -0.95 -1.85 -0.56
CA ARG A 114 -0.10 -3.03 -0.80
C ARG A 114 -0.60 -3.87 -1.96
N ILE A 115 -1.91 -4.09 -2.06
CA ILE A 115 -2.52 -4.83 -3.15
C ILE A 115 -2.31 -4.10 -4.48
N ILE A 116 -2.57 -2.78 -4.51
CA ILE A 116 -2.35 -1.95 -5.70
C ILE A 116 -0.89 -1.97 -6.13
N ALA A 117 0.06 -1.93 -5.19
CA ALA A 117 1.49 -1.98 -5.49
C ALA A 117 1.95 -3.28 -6.17
N THR A 118 1.13 -4.35 -6.16
CA THR A 118 1.41 -5.56 -6.95
C THR A 118 1.15 -5.39 -8.45
N ARG A 119 0.52 -4.28 -8.87
CA ARG A 119 0.16 -4.04 -10.27
C ARG A 119 1.33 -3.45 -11.06
N HIS A 120 1.57 -4.02 -12.23
CA HIS A 120 2.42 -3.43 -13.24
C HIS A 120 1.88 -3.81 -14.63
N ASN A 121 1.40 -2.83 -15.38
CA ASN A 121 0.57 -3.05 -16.58
C ASN A 121 -0.60 -4.00 -16.27
N ASP A 122 -0.74 -5.08 -17.04
CA ASP A 122 -1.79 -6.09 -16.86
C ASP A 122 -1.40 -7.21 -15.87
N SER A 123 -0.21 -7.17 -15.28
CA SER A 123 0.26 -8.13 -14.29
C SER A 123 -0.08 -7.71 -12.86
N GLY A 124 -0.06 -8.67 -11.93
CA GLY A 124 -0.39 -8.47 -10.52
C GLY A 124 -1.76 -9.05 -10.11
N ILE A 125 -2.25 -8.63 -8.93
CA ILE A 125 -3.58 -9.03 -8.44
C ILE A 125 -4.67 -8.37 -9.30
N GLN A 126 -5.49 -9.18 -9.95
CA GLN A 126 -6.54 -8.72 -10.86
C GLN A 126 -7.87 -8.49 -10.16
N LYS A 127 -8.14 -9.27 -9.10
CA LYS A 127 -9.41 -9.23 -8.38
C LYS A 127 -9.23 -9.35 -6.87
N VAL A 128 -10.05 -8.65 -6.11
CA VAL A 128 -10.15 -8.77 -4.65
C VAL A 128 -11.56 -9.19 -4.25
N VAL A 129 -11.69 -10.27 -3.47
CA VAL A 129 -12.97 -10.74 -2.95
C VAL A 129 -12.95 -10.69 -1.43
N PHE A 130 -13.97 -10.09 -0.82
CA PHE A 130 -14.06 -10.00 0.64
C PHE A 130 -15.46 -10.30 1.16
N GLY A 131 -15.52 -10.87 2.37
CA GLY A 131 -16.75 -11.46 2.91
C GLY A 131 -17.49 -10.63 3.96
N ALA A 132 -16.83 -9.67 4.58
CA ALA A 132 -17.48 -8.68 5.45
C ALA A 132 -16.84 -7.30 5.27
N LYS A 133 -17.63 -6.25 5.45
CA LYS A 133 -17.11 -4.88 5.54
C LYS A 133 -16.59 -4.62 6.94
N GLU A 134 -15.61 -3.73 7.08
CA GLU A 134 -15.12 -3.36 8.41
C GLU A 134 -16.26 -2.65 9.18
N PRO A 135 -16.54 -2.99 10.46
CA PRO A 135 -17.71 -2.50 11.20
C PRO A 135 -17.83 -0.98 11.37
N SER A 136 -16.75 -0.21 11.15
CA SER A 136 -16.79 1.27 11.16
C SER A 136 -16.93 1.90 9.77
N THR A 137 -16.86 1.08 8.70
CA THR A 137 -16.95 1.51 7.30
C THR A 137 -18.34 1.33 6.69
N PHE A 138 -19.41 1.31 7.51
CA PHE A 138 -20.82 1.47 7.05
C PHE A 138 -21.10 2.84 6.37
N VAL A 139 -20.06 3.53 5.92
CA VAL A 139 -20.11 4.64 4.99
C VAL A 139 -20.55 4.09 3.63
N LYS A 140 -21.51 4.76 2.98
CA LYS A 140 -22.03 4.36 1.66
C LYS A 140 -20.94 4.27 0.56
N ASP A 141 -19.76 4.84 0.82
CA ASP A 141 -18.64 4.98 -0.11
C ASP A 141 -17.34 4.38 0.48
N SER A 142 -17.09 3.11 0.25
CA SER A 142 -15.81 2.48 0.62
C SER A 142 -14.65 3.13 -0.14
N GLN A 143 -13.71 3.72 0.59
CA GLN A 143 -12.48 4.27 0.01
C GLN A 143 -11.57 3.16 -0.53
N SER A 144 -11.59 1.98 0.08
CA SER A 144 -10.85 0.81 -0.41
C SER A 144 -11.37 0.37 -1.78
N CYS A 145 -12.69 0.22 -1.93
CA CYS A 145 -13.30 -0.12 -3.21
C CYS A 145 -13.01 0.93 -4.29
N LYS A 146 -13.08 2.24 -3.94
CA LYS A 146 -12.71 3.31 -4.88
C LYS A 146 -11.26 3.18 -5.35
N ALA A 147 -10.32 3.01 -4.42
CA ALA A 147 -8.91 2.86 -4.75
C ALA A 147 -8.62 1.61 -5.60
N LEU A 148 -9.28 0.48 -5.32
CA LEU A 148 -9.17 -0.73 -6.14
C LEU A 148 -9.70 -0.49 -7.57
N THR A 149 -10.89 0.11 -7.70
CA THR A 149 -11.47 0.44 -9.01
C THR A 149 -10.57 1.37 -9.81
N GLU A 150 -10.04 2.43 -9.19
CA GLU A 150 -9.14 3.40 -9.83
C GLU A 150 -7.82 2.77 -10.29
N ALA A 151 -7.33 1.75 -9.57
CA ALA A 151 -6.17 0.98 -9.96
C ALA A 151 -6.46 -0.13 -11.00
N GLY A 152 -7.70 -0.23 -11.49
CA GLY A 152 -8.11 -1.26 -12.45
C GLY A 152 -8.13 -2.68 -11.84
N ILE A 153 -8.34 -2.78 -10.52
CA ILE A 153 -8.51 -4.04 -9.80
C ILE A 153 -10.01 -4.28 -9.59
N GLU A 154 -10.52 -5.39 -10.10
CA GLU A 154 -11.89 -5.80 -9.86
C GLU A 154 -12.09 -6.12 -8.38
N TRP A 155 -13.28 -5.86 -7.85
CA TRP A 155 -13.60 -6.29 -6.50
C TRP A 155 -15.01 -6.82 -6.39
N GLU A 156 -15.21 -7.74 -5.44
CA GLU A 156 -16.50 -8.36 -5.18
C GLU A 156 -16.70 -8.49 -3.66
N TYR A 157 -17.86 -8.01 -3.21
CA TYR A 157 -18.32 -8.20 -1.85
C TYR A 157 -19.30 -9.37 -1.79
N LEU A 158 -18.98 -10.40 -1.00
CA LEU A 158 -19.80 -11.61 -0.84
C LEU A 158 -20.27 -11.75 0.61
N PRO A 159 -21.46 -11.22 0.95
CA PRO A 159 -21.97 -11.19 2.34
C PRO A 159 -22.42 -12.55 2.88
N ASP A 160 -22.40 -13.62 2.07
CA ASP A 160 -22.94 -14.93 2.44
C ASP A 160 -22.30 -15.52 3.72
N LEU A 161 -21.08 -15.10 4.08
CA LEU A 161 -20.36 -15.50 5.29
C LEU A 161 -20.11 -14.34 6.27
N GLU A 162 -20.76 -13.18 6.08
CA GLU A 162 -20.48 -11.95 6.85
C GLU A 162 -20.62 -12.16 8.36
N GLU A 163 -21.69 -12.82 8.82
CA GLU A 163 -21.93 -13.06 10.24
C GLU A 163 -20.82 -13.90 10.88
N GLU A 164 -20.40 -14.99 10.24
CA GLU A 164 -19.32 -15.83 10.75
C GLU A 164 -17.98 -15.09 10.74
N ILE A 165 -17.71 -14.35 9.67
CA ILE A 165 -16.49 -13.53 9.55
C ILE A 165 -16.43 -12.50 10.67
N LEU A 166 -17.49 -11.72 10.90
CA LEU A 166 -17.52 -10.70 11.93
C LEU A 166 -17.40 -11.30 13.33
N LYS A 167 -18.06 -12.44 13.57
CA LYS A 167 -17.94 -13.18 14.83
C LYS A 167 -16.49 -13.54 15.12
N VAL A 168 -15.77 -14.15 14.17
CA VAL A 168 -14.36 -14.53 14.34
C VAL A 168 -13.47 -13.29 14.44
N ALA A 169 -13.67 -12.30 13.57
CA ALA A 169 -12.86 -11.09 13.52
C ALA A 169 -12.87 -10.34 14.86
N MET A 170 -14.02 -10.30 15.52
CA MET A 170 -14.23 -9.54 16.77
C MET A 170 -13.92 -10.35 18.04
N GLU A 171 -13.53 -11.63 17.94
CA GLU A 171 -13.15 -12.40 19.14
C GLU A 171 -12.01 -11.73 19.92
N GLY A 172 -12.29 -11.40 21.18
CA GLY A 172 -11.35 -10.71 22.08
C GLY A 172 -11.55 -9.20 22.19
N HIS A 173 -12.48 -8.58 21.44
CA HIS A 173 -12.86 -7.18 21.61
C HIS A 173 -13.91 -7.05 22.71
N ASP A 174 -13.72 -6.10 23.63
CA ASP A 174 -14.76 -5.77 24.61
C ASP A 174 -15.90 -5.03 23.92
N LYS A 175 -17.15 -5.32 24.29
CA LYS A 175 -18.35 -4.66 23.71
C LYS A 175 -18.31 -3.13 23.80
N LYS A 176 -17.57 -2.57 24.75
CA LYS A 176 -17.39 -1.13 24.95
C LYS A 176 -16.37 -0.51 23.98
N ASP A 177 -15.37 -1.28 23.56
CA ASP A 177 -14.30 -0.80 22.66
C ASP A 177 -14.82 -0.61 21.23
N VAL A 178 -15.75 -1.47 20.81
CA VAL A 178 -16.45 -1.36 19.52
C VAL A 178 -17.22 -0.04 19.39
N GLU A 179 -17.91 0.38 20.46
CA GLU A 179 -18.67 1.63 20.49
C GLU A 179 -17.76 2.87 20.61
N ALA A 180 -16.65 2.77 21.34
CA ALA A 180 -15.70 3.87 21.54
C ALA A 180 -14.86 4.18 20.28
N GLU A 181 -14.42 3.14 19.54
CA GLU A 181 -13.65 3.32 18.32
C GLU A 181 -14.50 3.90 17.18
N GLN A 182 -15.78 3.52 17.12
CA GLN A 182 -16.78 4.13 16.23
C GLN A 182 -16.98 5.62 16.52
N GLN A 183 -17.02 6.02 17.80
CA GLN A 183 -17.19 7.42 18.21
C GLN A 183 -15.94 8.28 17.93
N GLN A 184 -14.72 7.75 18.12
CA GLN A 184 -13.48 8.49 17.87
C GLN A 184 -13.22 8.72 16.37
N LYS A 185 -13.56 7.76 15.50
CA LYS A 185 -13.40 7.91 14.04
C LYS A 185 -14.45 8.86 13.43
N GLN A 186 -15.65 8.96 14.00
CA GLN A 186 -16.67 9.93 13.58
C GLN A 186 -16.29 11.38 13.90
N GLN A 187 -15.55 11.62 14.99
CA GLN A 187 -15.12 12.98 15.36
C GLN A 187 -13.94 13.49 14.51
N GLN A 188 -13.16 12.60 13.89
CA GLN A 188 -12.04 12.99 13.00
C GLN A 188 -12.46 13.20 11.53
N GLY A 189 -13.68 12.80 11.15
CA GLY A 189 -14.26 13.07 9.81
C GLY A 189 -14.91 14.45 9.64
N GLY A 190 -14.79 15.33 10.64
CA GLY A 190 -15.52 16.61 10.70
C GLY A 190 -14.64 17.84 10.89
N ILE A 191 -13.67 18.10 10.02
CA ILE A 191 -13.06 19.44 9.95
C ILE A 191 -13.96 20.32 9.08
N GLN A 192 -14.87 21.06 9.72
CA GLN A 192 -15.51 22.23 9.11
C GLN A 192 -14.56 23.42 9.17
N PRO A 193 -14.48 24.28 8.14
CA PRO A 193 -13.70 25.51 8.22
C PRO A 193 -14.49 26.51 9.07
N ARG A 194 -14.09 26.70 10.34
CA ARG A 194 -14.60 27.83 11.13
C ARG A 194 -13.72 29.05 10.91
N GLY A 195 -14.12 29.88 9.96
CA GLY A 195 -13.84 31.31 10.02
C GLY A 195 -14.53 31.91 11.25
N GLY A 196 -13.79 32.71 12.02
CA GLY A 196 -14.28 33.36 13.23
C GLY A 196 -13.22 34.28 13.81
N VAL A 197 -13.32 35.55 13.43
CA VAL A 197 -12.44 36.66 13.81
C VAL A 197 -12.63 37.04 15.29
N ASN A 198 -11.51 37.43 15.93
CA ASN A 198 -11.36 38.16 17.20
C ASN A 198 -11.72 37.45 18.51
N LYS A 199 -10.70 37.28 19.39
CA LYS A 199 -10.33 38.27 20.44
C LYS A 199 -9.50 37.59 21.55
N ILE A 200 -8.18 37.53 21.41
CA ILE A 200 -7.27 37.55 22.56
C ILE A 200 -6.20 38.60 22.27
N LEU A 201 -6.45 39.77 22.85
CA LEU A 201 -5.52 40.86 23.05
C LEU A 201 -4.68 40.52 24.28
N GLY A 202 -3.35 40.49 24.15
CA GLY A 202 -2.48 40.42 25.31
C GLY A 202 -1.07 39.92 24.97
N VAL A 203 -0.16 40.89 24.83
CA VAL A 203 1.31 40.73 24.87
C VAL A 203 1.95 40.31 23.54
N MET A 204 2.27 41.30 22.70
CA MET A 204 3.64 41.65 22.31
C MET A 204 3.58 42.79 21.28
N GLN A 205 3.44 43.99 21.83
CA GLN A 205 3.50 45.25 21.10
C GLN A 205 4.82 45.92 21.50
N SER A 206 5.84 45.70 20.70
CA SER A 206 7.03 46.56 20.62
C SER A 206 7.63 46.39 19.23
N ALA A 207 8.06 47.52 18.65
CA ALA A 207 8.59 47.68 17.31
C ALA A 207 7.55 47.75 16.17
N ARG A 208 6.71 48.79 16.18
CA ARG A 208 6.23 49.48 14.97
C ARG A 208 5.58 50.81 15.34
N ASP A 209 6.39 51.72 15.85
CA ASP A 209 6.11 53.16 15.89
C ASP A 209 7.46 53.88 15.68
N ALA A 210 7.86 53.97 14.42
CA ALA A 210 8.85 54.92 13.92
C ALA A 210 8.38 55.33 12.52
N LYS A 211 7.26 56.06 12.54
CA LYS A 211 6.66 56.69 11.37
C LYS A 211 7.51 57.90 10.99
N GLU A 212 7.73 58.06 9.69
CA GLU A 212 7.64 59.34 8.98
C GLU A 212 8.13 60.58 9.73
N GLU A 213 9.44 60.85 9.73
CA GLU A 213 9.91 62.24 9.63
C GLU A 213 11.39 62.32 9.22
N ARG A 214 11.68 62.23 7.91
CA ARG A 214 12.72 63.07 7.29
C ARG A 214 12.72 63.00 5.76
N THR A 215 12.17 64.07 5.20
CA THR A 215 12.75 64.88 4.13
C THR A 215 13.07 64.23 2.79
N LYS A 216 12.19 64.55 1.83
CA LYS A 216 12.58 65.06 0.51
C LYS A 216 13.79 66.01 0.64
N ALA A 217 14.93 65.61 0.10
CA ALA A 217 15.97 66.52 -0.37
C ALA A 217 16.89 65.73 -1.33
N GLU A 218 17.20 66.37 -2.46
CA GLU A 218 18.31 66.08 -3.38
C GLU A 218 18.08 65.08 -4.52
N ASN A 219 17.48 65.66 -5.57
CA ASN A 219 17.89 65.49 -6.97
C ASN A 219 19.41 65.41 -7.15
N GLY A 220 19.88 64.62 -8.13
CA GLY A 220 21.28 64.71 -8.58
C GLY A 220 21.72 63.66 -9.60
N ASN A 221 21.14 63.70 -10.80
CA ASN A 221 21.77 63.53 -12.11
C ASN A 221 23.18 62.88 -12.20
N VAL A 222 23.34 61.74 -12.91
CA VAL A 222 24.46 61.53 -13.87
C VAL A 222 24.01 60.62 -15.02
N GLU A 223 24.28 61.08 -16.23
CA GLU A 223 24.02 60.49 -17.53
C GLU A 223 25.00 59.36 -17.94
N ALA A 224 24.49 58.52 -18.85
CA ALA A 224 25.08 58.06 -20.12
C ALA A 224 26.38 57.23 -20.20
N HIS A 225 26.35 56.45 -21.30
CA HIS A 225 27.38 55.64 -21.96
C HIS A 225 27.57 54.23 -21.38
N GLY A 226 27.35 53.15 -22.11
CA GLY A 226 27.07 53.00 -23.54
C GLY A 226 27.73 51.71 -24.02
N SER A 227 27.01 50.96 -24.84
CA SER A 227 27.54 49.96 -25.79
C SER A 227 28.16 48.70 -25.14
N SER A 228 27.99 47.49 -25.64
CA SER A 228 27.35 46.97 -26.84
C SER A 228 27.40 45.44 -26.70
N SER A 229 26.38 44.75 -27.23
CA SER A 229 26.54 43.62 -28.18
C SER A 229 27.31 42.37 -27.70
N ASN A 230 26.91 41.12 -27.93
CA ASN A 230 25.87 40.50 -28.75
C ASN A 230 25.95 38.97 -28.52
N ARG A 231 24.83 38.28 -28.78
CA ARG A 231 24.72 36.96 -29.46
C ARG A 231 25.41 35.72 -28.82
N GLN A 232 24.72 34.70 -28.31
CA GLN A 232 23.69 33.80 -28.87
C GLN A 232 24.22 32.74 -29.85
N THR A 233 23.69 31.51 -29.69
CA THR A 233 23.75 30.30 -30.55
C THR A 233 25.01 29.43 -30.41
N GLN A 234 25.04 28.10 -30.58
CA GLN A 234 24.06 27.03 -30.80
C GLN A 234 24.79 25.67 -30.62
N ALA A 235 24.02 24.58 -30.63
CA ALA A 235 24.43 23.19 -30.61
C ALA A 235 25.39 22.77 -31.75
N GLY A 236 26.10 21.64 -31.55
CA GLY A 236 26.89 20.98 -32.59
C GLY A 236 27.45 19.62 -32.16
N ASP A 237 27.03 18.60 -32.90
CA ASP A 237 27.34 17.17 -32.84
C ASP A 237 28.82 16.84 -33.16
N GLY A 238 29.31 15.67 -32.72
CA GLY A 238 30.70 15.27 -32.98
C GLY A 238 31.15 13.95 -32.35
N THR A 239 31.08 12.88 -33.14
CA THR A 239 31.63 11.54 -32.93
C THR A 239 33.16 11.51 -32.79
N HIS A 240 33.74 10.73 -31.85
CA HIS A 240 34.85 9.79 -32.15
C HIS A 240 35.15 8.82 -31.00
N LEU A 241 35.65 7.65 -31.41
CA LEU A 241 36.00 6.44 -30.65
C LEU A 241 37.15 6.65 -29.66
N GLN A 242 37.13 5.91 -28.54
CA GLN A 242 38.28 5.12 -28.07
C GLN A 242 37.94 4.21 -26.88
N GLU A 243 38.37 2.96 -27.00
CA GLU A 243 38.40 1.92 -25.97
C GLU A 243 39.20 2.35 -24.73
N SER A 244 38.79 1.92 -23.53
CA SER A 244 39.73 1.36 -22.54
C SER A 244 39.03 0.89 -21.24
N SER A 245 39.25 -0.40 -20.96
CA SER A 245 39.51 -1.01 -19.65
C SER A 245 38.57 -0.76 -18.46
N ALA A 246 37.86 -1.83 -18.08
CA ALA A 246 37.27 -2.05 -16.77
C ALA A 246 38.32 -2.16 -15.64
N PRO A 247 38.05 -1.68 -14.42
CA PRO A 247 38.82 -2.03 -13.23
C PRO A 247 38.27 -3.31 -12.56
N ARG A 248 39.18 -4.25 -12.28
CA ARG A 248 38.95 -5.49 -11.52
C ARG A 248 38.78 -5.20 -10.03
N ASN A 249 37.77 -5.81 -9.41
CA ASN A 249 37.59 -5.88 -7.96
C ASN A 249 38.22 -7.19 -7.43
N PRO A 250 39.12 -7.18 -6.41
CA PRO A 250 39.72 -8.39 -5.86
C PRO A 250 39.08 -8.80 -4.52
N LYS A 251 38.70 -10.08 -4.41
CA LYS A 251 38.44 -10.93 -3.21
C LYS A 251 37.37 -11.96 -3.64
N LYS A 252 37.44 -13.27 -3.45
CA LYS A 252 38.19 -14.11 -2.51
C LYS A 252 38.15 -15.54 -3.08
N ARG A 253 39.25 -16.27 -2.91
CA ARG A 253 39.47 -17.66 -3.34
C ARG A 253 38.99 -18.63 -2.25
N MET A 254 38.76 -19.88 -2.67
CA MET A 254 38.83 -21.15 -1.92
C MET A 254 37.48 -21.73 -1.45
N MET A 255 37.01 -22.75 -2.17
CA MET A 255 37.06 -24.16 -1.73
C MET A 255 36.67 -25.07 -2.92
N GLU A 256 37.63 -25.83 -3.43
CA GLU A 256 37.38 -26.99 -4.29
C GLU A 256 37.14 -28.22 -3.39
N ALA A 257 36.03 -28.92 -3.62
CA ALA A 257 35.79 -30.27 -3.11
C ALA A 257 36.12 -31.28 -4.22
N PRO A 258 36.67 -32.47 -3.89
CA PRO A 258 37.07 -33.45 -4.90
C PRO A 258 35.88 -34.28 -5.42
N PRO A 259 35.93 -34.78 -6.67
CA PRO A 259 34.93 -35.71 -7.20
C PRO A 259 35.38 -37.18 -7.09
N GLY A 260 34.39 -38.08 -6.98
CA GLY A 260 34.43 -39.52 -7.36
C GLY A 260 35.33 -40.42 -6.51
N GLY A 261 34.96 -41.64 -6.08
CA GLY A 261 33.99 -42.57 -6.63
C GLY A 261 34.60 -43.38 -7.77
N GLU A 262 35.18 -44.56 -7.48
CA GLU A 262 35.18 -45.78 -8.31
C GLU A 262 35.92 -46.95 -7.61
N ASP A 263 35.21 -48.08 -7.52
CA ASP A 263 35.59 -49.50 -7.65
C ASP A 263 36.94 -50.04 -7.13
N ALA A 264 36.86 -50.90 -6.10
CA ALA A 264 37.40 -52.27 -6.06
C ALA A 264 37.00 -52.98 -4.74
#